data_AF-A0A529FJR6-F1
#
_entry.id   AF-A0A529FJR6-F1
#
_cell.length_a   1.000
_cell.length_b   1.000
_cell.length_c   1.000
_cell.angle_alpha   90.00
_cell.angle_beta   90.00
_cell.angle_gamma   90.00
#
_symmetry.space_group_name_H-M   'P 1'
#
loop_
_entity.id
_entity.type
_entity.pdbx_description
1 polymer ?
#
loop_
_entity_poly.entity_id
_entity_poly.type
_entity_poly.pdbx_seq_one_letter_code
_entity_poly.pdbx_strand_id
1 'polypeptide(L)'
;LCTILRQIGAAVTGEDPARIEHLWHKIFRSFTYMGSRGAAVECVSAIDIALWDIRGKVLDKPIYELLGGPLRDEIALYTHPNQAKFTSKEAVVREIRDIVESGHTGLKFDPFPHQGRTTDGLSREQRDGYLDGSMTRKDEREAAELTALIRETAGPDVDILIDAHGRFDVPTAIRLCRSLEEAGQINWFEEP
;
A
#
# COMPACT_ATOMS: atom_id res chain seq x y z
N LEU A 1 -3.89 20.46 -2.97
CA LEU A 1 -2.48 20.13 -3.33
C LEU A 1 -1.78 21.25 -4.11
N CYS A 2 -2.21 21.61 -5.33
CA CYS A 2 -1.51 22.63 -6.14
C CYS A 2 -1.25 23.98 -5.43
N THR A 3 -2.21 24.48 -4.65
CA THR A 3 -2.04 25.73 -3.88
C THR A 3 -0.99 25.62 -2.78
N ILE A 4 -0.95 24.49 -2.06
CA ILE A 4 0.03 24.22 -1.01
C ILE A 4 1.44 24.21 -1.62
N LEU A 5 1.62 23.50 -2.74
CA LEU A 5 2.90 23.45 -3.45
C LEU A 5 3.37 24.83 -3.94
N ARG A 6 2.47 25.68 -4.44
CA ARG A 6 2.83 27.06 -4.85
C ARG A 6 3.31 27.89 -3.65
N GLN A 7 2.64 27.77 -2.51
CA GLN A 7 3.03 28.45 -1.28
C GLN A 7 4.38 27.98 -0.77
N ILE A 8 4.62 26.66 -0.75
CA ILE A 8 5.92 26.08 -0.39
C ILE A 8 7.00 26.55 -1.37
N GLY A 9 6.72 26.50 -2.67
CA GLY A 9 7.62 26.94 -3.74
C GLY A 9 8.11 28.38 -3.53
N ALA A 10 7.21 29.30 -3.17
CA ALA A 10 7.58 30.68 -2.84
C ALA A 10 8.50 30.77 -1.61
N ALA A 11 8.37 29.86 -0.63
CA ALA A 11 9.19 29.85 0.58
C ALA A 11 10.58 29.21 0.38
N VAL A 12 10.77 28.37 -0.64
CA VAL A 12 12.05 27.67 -0.90
C VAL A 12 12.84 28.24 -2.08
N THR A 13 12.21 29.09 -2.90
CA THR A 13 12.90 29.74 -4.02
C THR A 13 14.01 30.66 -3.51
N GLY A 14 15.22 30.51 -4.05
CA GLY A 14 16.40 31.30 -3.65
C GLY A 14 17.13 30.75 -2.43
N GLU A 15 16.62 29.68 -1.81
CA GLU A 15 17.33 28.97 -0.75
C GLU A 15 18.41 28.03 -1.32
N ASP A 16 19.40 27.70 -0.49
CA ASP A 16 20.40 26.69 -0.81
C ASP A 16 19.79 25.27 -0.70
N PRO A 17 19.67 24.51 -1.81
CA PRO A 17 19.09 23.17 -1.78
C PRO A 17 19.94 22.15 -1.01
N ALA A 18 21.21 22.44 -0.72
CA ALA A 18 22.05 21.56 0.10
C ALA A 18 21.62 21.53 1.58
N ARG A 19 20.80 22.49 2.04
CA ARG A 19 20.32 22.58 3.42
C ARG A 19 19.02 21.80 3.63
N ILE A 20 19.00 20.53 3.24
CA ILE A 20 17.80 19.67 3.24
C ILE A 20 17.06 19.70 4.59
N GLU A 21 17.74 19.38 5.71
CA GLU A 21 17.15 19.40 7.06
C GLU A 21 16.57 20.76 7.45
N HIS A 22 17.24 21.84 7.08
CA HIS A 22 16.75 23.19 7.33
C HIS A 22 15.46 23.46 6.57
N LEU A 23 15.42 23.11 5.28
CA LEU A 23 14.26 23.29 4.42
C LEU A 23 13.10 22.40 4.86
N TRP A 24 13.37 21.15 5.23
CA TRP A 24 12.36 20.25 5.80
C TRP A 24 11.70 20.90 7.03
N HIS A 25 12.49 21.35 8.01
CA HIS A 25 11.96 22.02 9.20
C HIS A 25 11.24 23.33 8.88
N LYS A 26 11.78 24.15 7.96
CA LYS A 26 11.16 25.42 7.53
C LYS A 26 9.75 25.17 6.97
N ILE A 27 9.62 24.19 6.07
CA ILE A 27 8.35 23.87 5.41
C ILE A 27 7.41 23.20 6.41
N PHE A 28 7.85 22.15 7.11
CA PHE A 28 7.00 21.41 8.05
C PHE A 28 6.43 22.32 9.14
N ARG A 29 7.26 23.20 9.72
CA ARG A 29 6.80 24.15 10.75
C ARG A 29 5.87 25.23 10.22
N SER A 30 5.93 25.56 8.93
CA SER A 30 4.98 26.51 8.31
C SER A 30 3.53 25.99 8.32
N PHE A 31 3.36 24.67 8.47
CA PHE A 31 2.08 23.98 8.56
C PHE A 31 1.71 23.51 9.97
N THR A 32 2.31 24.08 11.03
CA THR A 32 2.09 23.66 12.43
C THR A 32 0.60 23.51 12.80
N TYR A 33 -0.26 24.40 12.30
CA TYR A 33 -1.70 24.38 12.59
C TYR A 33 -2.56 23.54 11.62
N MET A 34 -1.95 22.98 10.56
CA MET A 34 -2.62 22.07 9.62
C MET A 34 -2.42 20.59 10.00
N GLY A 35 -1.61 20.32 11.03
CA GLY A 35 -1.33 18.98 11.53
C GLY A 35 -0.12 18.32 10.85
N SER A 36 0.25 17.16 11.37
CA SER A 36 1.43 16.39 10.98
C SER A 36 1.12 15.20 10.06
N ARG A 37 -0.02 15.23 9.36
CA ARG A 37 -0.48 14.15 8.47
C ARG A 37 -1.18 14.71 7.23
N GLY A 38 -1.34 13.88 6.20
CA GLY A 38 -2.07 14.19 4.97
C GLY A 38 -1.38 15.23 4.08
N ALA A 39 -2.18 15.99 3.34
CA ALA A 39 -1.75 16.81 2.21
C ALA A 39 -0.54 17.75 2.46
N ALA A 40 -0.40 18.30 3.67
CA ALA A 40 0.74 19.16 4.00
C ALA A 40 2.05 18.36 4.04
N VAL A 41 2.05 17.19 4.68
CA VAL A 41 3.22 16.31 4.79
C VAL A 41 3.54 15.64 3.46
N GLU A 42 2.53 15.30 2.66
CA GLU A 42 2.74 14.84 1.27
C GLU A 42 3.51 15.87 0.43
N CYS A 43 3.14 17.15 0.55
CA CYS A 43 3.85 18.22 -0.15
C CYS A 43 5.28 18.43 0.37
N VAL A 44 5.51 18.34 1.69
CA VAL A 44 6.86 18.35 2.28
C VAL A 44 7.70 17.21 1.71
N SER A 45 7.15 16.00 1.64
CA SER A 45 7.82 14.80 1.14
C SER A 45 8.23 14.95 -0.33
N ALA A 46 7.36 15.52 -1.17
CA ALA A 46 7.68 15.77 -2.58
C ALA A 46 8.89 16.70 -2.76
N ILE A 47 8.99 17.75 -1.94
CA ILE A 47 10.14 18.67 -1.97
C ILE A 47 11.39 18.00 -1.41
N ASP A 48 11.28 17.25 -0.31
CA ASP A 48 12.42 16.53 0.29
C ASP A 48 13.06 15.55 -0.70
N ILE A 49 12.25 14.73 -1.39
CA ILE A 49 12.72 13.80 -2.44
C ILE A 49 13.45 14.57 -3.56
N ALA A 50 12.91 15.71 -4.00
CA ALA A 50 13.55 16.53 -5.03
C ALA A 50 14.88 17.14 -4.57
N LEU A 51 14.99 17.55 -3.30
CA LEU A 51 16.23 18.06 -2.74
C LEU A 51 17.30 16.96 -2.63
N TRP A 52 16.92 15.74 -2.26
CA TRP A 52 17.82 14.58 -2.26
C TRP A 52 18.28 14.20 -3.67
N ASP A 53 17.40 14.26 -4.65
CA ASP A 53 17.74 14.04 -6.06
C ASP A 53 18.74 15.10 -6.57
N ILE A 54 18.51 16.39 -6.27
CA ILE A 54 19.48 17.46 -6.57
C ILE A 54 20.83 17.18 -5.90
N ARG A 55 20.83 16.82 -4.62
CA ARG A 55 22.07 16.53 -3.88
C ARG A 55 22.83 15.34 -4.48
N GLY A 56 22.13 14.27 -4.85
CA GLY A 56 22.70 13.12 -5.55
C GLY A 56 23.35 13.52 -6.87
N LYS A 57 22.63 14.30 -7.69
CA LYS A 57 23.13 14.79 -8.99
C LYS A 57 24.34 15.70 -8.86
N VAL A 58 24.34 16.64 -7.89
CA VAL A 58 25.47 17.55 -7.65
C VAL A 58 26.72 16.80 -7.19
N LEU A 59 26.55 15.76 -6.38
CA LEU A 59 27.65 14.95 -5.86
C LEU A 59 28.07 13.79 -6.77
N ASP A 60 27.36 13.59 -7.88
CA ASP A 60 27.51 12.43 -8.78
C ASP A 60 27.46 11.09 -8.01
N LYS A 61 26.45 10.97 -7.14
CA LYS A 61 26.21 9.78 -6.31
C LYS A 61 24.74 9.36 -6.36
N PRO A 62 24.45 8.05 -6.37
CA PRO A 62 23.09 7.59 -6.13
C PRO A 62 22.67 7.92 -4.69
N ILE A 63 21.37 8.16 -4.47
CA ILE A 63 20.86 8.64 -3.17
C ILE A 63 21.19 7.65 -2.03
N TYR A 64 21.14 6.34 -2.27
CA TYR A 64 21.43 5.34 -1.22
C TYR A 64 22.87 5.44 -0.68
N GLU A 65 23.85 5.90 -1.47
CA GLU A 65 25.21 6.16 -0.99
C GLU A 65 25.23 7.30 0.02
N LEU A 66 24.41 8.33 -0.21
CA LEU A 66 24.28 9.46 0.70
C LEU A 66 23.51 9.09 1.98
N LEU A 67 22.71 8.01 1.94
CA LEU A 67 21.97 7.47 3.08
C LEU A 67 22.75 6.41 3.88
N GLY A 68 24.04 6.23 3.60
CA GLY A 68 24.92 5.33 4.36
C GLY A 68 25.50 4.16 3.56
N GLY A 69 25.25 4.09 2.26
CA GLY A 69 25.80 3.05 1.39
C GLY A 69 24.93 1.80 1.29
N PRO A 70 25.32 0.83 0.44
CA PRO A 70 24.57 -0.39 0.21
C PRO A 70 24.62 -1.31 1.43
N LEU A 71 23.45 -1.73 1.91
CA LEU A 71 23.31 -2.74 2.97
C LEU A 71 23.07 -4.15 2.40
N ARG A 72 22.57 -4.23 1.17
CA ARG A 72 22.21 -5.47 0.46
C ARG A 72 22.33 -5.25 -1.04
N ASP A 73 22.59 -6.32 -1.78
CA ASP A 73 22.73 -6.28 -3.24
C ASP A 73 21.38 -6.34 -3.97
N GLU A 74 20.37 -6.96 -3.35
CA GLU A 74 19.05 -7.18 -3.93
C GLU A 74 17.93 -6.82 -2.94
N ILE A 75 16.79 -6.37 -3.47
CA ILE A 75 15.57 -6.07 -2.72
C ILE A 75 14.46 -6.96 -3.26
N ALA A 76 13.87 -7.78 -2.40
CA ALA A 76 12.72 -8.59 -2.76
C ALA A 76 11.51 -7.69 -3.11
N LEU A 77 10.85 -8.01 -4.23
CA LEU A 77 9.64 -7.33 -4.69
C LEU A 77 8.47 -8.29 -4.64
N TYR A 78 7.33 -7.82 -4.17
CA TYR A 78 6.05 -8.48 -4.37
C TYR A 78 5.25 -7.73 -5.44
N THR A 79 4.23 -8.39 -5.99
CA THR A 79 3.34 -7.77 -6.98
C THR A 79 1.87 -7.87 -6.54
N HIS A 80 0.99 -7.20 -7.28
CA HIS A 80 -0.44 -7.29 -7.10
C HIS A 80 -1.07 -7.99 -8.32
N PRO A 81 -1.90 -9.02 -8.11
CA PRO A 81 -2.70 -9.56 -9.20
C PRO A 81 -3.68 -8.49 -9.69
N ASN A 82 -3.96 -8.51 -11.00
CA ASN A 82 -5.02 -7.70 -11.55
C ASN A 82 -6.38 -8.32 -11.18
N GLN A 83 -6.91 -7.93 -10.02
CA GLN A 83 -8.14 -8.49 -9.48
C GLN A 83 -9.39 -8.18 -10.32
N ALA A 84 -9.32 -7.25 -11.30
CA ALA A 84 -10.38 -7.09 -12.29
C ALA A 84 -10.57 -8.35 -13.16
N LYS A 85 -9.57 -9.23 -13.22
CA LYS A 85 -9.66 -10.53 -13.90
C LYS A 85 -10.30 -11.63 -13.05
N PHE A 86 -10.58 -11.41 -11.76
CA PHE A 86 -11.12 -12.41 -10.83
C PHE A 86 -12.61 -12.67 -11.06
N THR A 87 -12.96 -13.00 -12.30
CA THR A 87 -14.33 -13.20 -12.80
C THR A 87 -14.80 -14.66 -12.66
N SER A 88 -13.86 -15.58 -12.42
CA SER A 88 -14.08 -17.01 -12.24
C SER A 88 -12.87 -17.63 -11.51
N LYS A 89 -13.04 -18.83 -10.96
CA LYS A 89 -11.94 -19.59 -10.34
C LYS A 89 -10.79 -19.80 -11.33
N GLU A 90 -11.10 -20.12 -12.58
CA GLU A 90 -10.11 -20.37 -13.63
C GLU A 90 -9.32 -19.11 -13.98
N ALA A 91 -9.97 -17.94 -13.94
CA ALA A 91 -9.30 -16.67 -14.21
C ALA A 91 -8.39 -16.25 -13.04
N VAL A 92 -8.79 -16.50 -11.79
CA VAL A 92 -7.91 -16.34 -10.61
C VAL A 92 -6.68 -17.23 -10.75
N VAL A 93 -6.89 -18.52 -11.01
CA VAL A 93 -5.79 -19.50 -11.14
C VAL A 93 -4.81 -19.08 -12.22
N ARG A 94 -5.30 -18.61 -13.38
CA ARG A 94 -4.44 -18.15 -14.47
C ARG A 94 -3.61 -16.94 -14.05
N GLU A 95 -4.23 -15.92 -13.46
CA GLU A 95 -3.51 -14.71 -13.03
C GLU A 95 -2.41 -15.03 -12.01
N ILE A 96 -2.69 -15.90 -11.04
CA ILE A 96 -1.71 -16.28 -10.03
C ILE A 96 -0.57 -17.10 -10.64
N ARG A 97 -0.86 -18.02 -11.58
CA ARG A 97 0.19 -18.75 -12.29
C ARG A 97 1.09 -17.83 -13.11
N ASP A 98 0.52 -16.87 -13.83
CA ASP A 98 1.29 -15.89 -14.60
C ASP A 98 2.27 -15.12 -13.68
N ILE A 99 1.85 -14.78 -12.45
CA ILE A 99 2.70 -14.14 -11.44
C ILE A 99 3.82 -15.07 -10.98
N VAL A 100 3.52 -16.32 -10.63
CA VAL A 100 4.55 -17.29 -10.19
C VAL A 100 5.54 -17.58 -11.31
N GLU A 101 5.07 -17.78 -12.54
CA GLU A 101 5.91 -18.03 -13.72
C GLU A 101 6.81 -16.84 -14.07
N SER A 102 6.41 -15.62 -13.70
CA SER A 102 7.25 -14.42 -13.84
C SER A 102 8.38 -14.32 -12.80
N GLY A 103 8.44 -15.25 -11.83
CA GLY A 103 9.51 -15.34 -10.83
C GLY A 103 9.27 -14.52 -9.56
N HIS A 104 8.07 -13.96 -9.38
CA HIS A 104 7.73 -13.28 -8.12
C HIS A 104 7.59 -14.29 -6.99
N THR A 105 8.23 -14.00 -5.86
CA THR A 105 8.18 -14.83 -4.65
C THR A 105 7.17 -14.30 -3.62
N GLY A 106 6.41 -13.26 -3.96
CA GLY A 106 5.36 -12.72 -3.10
C GLY A 106 4.29 -11.97 -3.88
N LEU A 107 3.06 -12.02 -3.38
CA LEU A 107 1.93 -11.28 -3.95
C LEU A 107 1.03 -10.70 -2.85
N LYS A 108 0.46 -9.53 -3.12
CA LYS A 108 -0.50 -8.86 -2.23
C LYS A 108 -1.86 -8.67 -2.91
N PHE A 109 -2.94 -9.05 -2.24
CA PHE A 109 -4.30 -8.91 -2.78
C PHE A 109 -5.34 -8.62 -1.71
N ASP A 110 -6.51 -8.17 -2.16
CA ASP A 110 -7.70 -7.97 -1.34
C ASP A 110 -8.62 -9.20 -1.48
N PRO A 111 -8.70 -10.08 -0.46
CA PRO A 111 -9.57 -11.25 -0.50
C PRO A 111 -11.04 -10.89 -0.27
N PHE A 112 -11.33 -9.68 0.20
CA PHE A 112 -12.65 -9.33 0.69
C PHE A 112 -13.56 -9.12 -0.51
N PRO A 113 -14.70 -9.84 -0.59
CA PRO A 113 -15.63 -9.62 -1.69
C PRO A 113 -16.02 -8.14 -1.67
N HIS A 114 -15.89 -7.48 -2.81
CA HIS A 114 -16.54 -6.20 -3.03
C HIS A 114 -17.99 -6.44 -2.69
N GLN A 115 -18.47 -5.90 -1.57
CA GLN A 115 -19.79 -6.28 -1.07
C GLN A 115 -20.86 -5.67 -1.98
N GLY A 116 -21.13 -6.24 -3.16
CA GLY A 116 -22.17 -5.77 -4.06
C GLY A 116 -22.22 -6.46 -5.43
N ARG A 117 -23.37 -7.03 -5.77
CA ARG A 117 -24.44 -6.18 -6.33
C ARG A 117 -25.55 -6.07 -5.27
N THR A 118 -25.66 -4.95 -4.57
CA THR A 118 -26.93 -4.62 -3.91
C THR A 118 -27.90 -4.07 -4.97
N THR A 119 -29.18 -3.96 -4.64
CA THR A 119 -30.29 -3.63 -5.56
C THR A 119 -30.10 -2.36 -6.40
N ASP A 120 -29.17 -1.50 -6.02
CA ASP A 120 -28.77 -0.22 -6.63
C ASP A 120 -27.44 -0.26 -7.39
N GLY A 121 -26.72 -1.39 -7.41
CA GLY A 121 -25.46 -1.56 -8.13
C GLY A 121 -24.22 -1.00 -7.42
N LEU A 122 -24.33 -0.55 -6.17
CA LEU A 122 -23.21 -0.07 -5.37
C LEU A 122 -22.67 -1.18 -4.45
N SER A 123 -21.38 -1.16 -4.13
CA SER A 123 -20.81 -1.99 -3.07
C SER A 123 -21.05 -1.37 -1.69
N ARG A 124 -20.97 -2.15 -0.60
CA ARG A 124 -21.01 -1.62 0.78
C ARG A 124 -19.89 -0.62 1.03
N GLU A 125 -18.73 -0.83 0.44
CA GLU A 125 -17.63 0.16 0.45
C GLU A 125 -18.08 1.48 -0.18
N GLN A 126 -18.74 1.41 -1.34
CA GLN A 126 -19.25 2.59 -2.04
C GLN A 126 -20.42 3.27 -1.31
N ARG A 127 -21.26 2.50 -0.59
CA ARG A 127 -22.40 3.04 0.15
C ARG A 127 -21.97 3.68 1.46
N ASP A 128 -21.25 2.92 2.27
CA ASP A 128 -21.05 3.20 3.67
C ASP A 128 -19.58 3.17 4.08
N GLY A 129 -18.62 2.98 3.17
CA GLY A 129 -17.18 3.10 3.44
C GLY A 129 -16.65 2.23 4.58
N TYR A 130 -17.29 1.11 4.89
CA TYR A 130 -17.02 0.30 6.09
C TYR A 130 -17.11 1.10 7.40
N LEU A 131 -18.03 2.05 7.51
CA LEU A 131 -18.20 2.93 8.67
C LEU A 131 -18.33 2.20 10.02
N ASP A 132 -18.86 0.98 10.04
CA ASP A 132 -18.99 0.16 11.24
C ASP A 132 -17.84 -0.83 11.45
N GLY A 133 -16.89 -0.90 10.50
CA GLY A 133 -15.72 -1.77 10.54
C GLY A 133 -16.01 -3.26 10.49
N SER A 134 -17.26 -3.67 10.26
CA SER A 134 -17.69 -5.05 10.46
C SER A 134 -17.73 -5.86 9.17
N MET A 135 -17.60 -7.18 9.26
CA MET A 135 -17.84 -8.07 8.12
C MET A 135 -18.67 -9.29 8.51
N THR A 136 -19.61 -9.66 7.63
CA THR A 136 -20.47 -10.83 7.84
C THR A 136 -19.66 -12.13 7.83
N ARG A 137 -20.22 -13.18 8.45
CA ARG A 137 -19.62 -14.52 8.44
C ARG A 137 -19.67 -15.20 7.06
N LYS A 138 -20.49 -14.68 6.14
CA LYS A 138 -20.53 -15.18 4.76
C LYS A 138 -19.32 -14.65 4.00
N ASP A 139 -19.11 -13.35 4.05
CA ASP A 139 -18.03 -12.68 3.32
C ASP A 139 -16.66 -13.05 3.87
N GLU A 140 -16.53 -13.28 5.18
CA GLU A 140 -15.33 -13.86 5.80
C GLU A 140 -14.94 -15.21 5.20
N ARG A 141 -15.93 -16.08 5.01
CA ARG A 141 -15.69 -17.40 4.43
C ARG A 141 -15.31 -17.29 2.95
N GLU A 142 -15.97 -16.41 2.19
CA GLU A 142 -15.60 -16.17 0.79
C GLU A 142 -14.17 -15.63 0.66
N ALA A 143 -13.76 -14.73 1.56
CA ALA A 143 -12.39 -14.24 1.62
C ALA A 143 -11.38 -15.36 1.95
N ALA A 144 -11.72 -16.24 2.89
CA ALA A 144 -10.91 -17.41 3.22
C ALA A 144 -10.83 -18.40 2.04
N GLU A 145 -11.93 -18.67 1.34
CA GLU A 145 -11.96 -19.54 0.15
C GLU A 145 -11.10 -19.02 -0.99
N LEU A 146 -11.15 -17.70 -1.27
CA LEU A 146 -10.28 -17.06 -2.26
C LEU A 146 -8.81 -17.15 -1.84
N THR A 147 -8.52 -16.92 -0.56
CA THR A 147 -7.15 -16.99 -0.03
C THR A 147 -6.58 -18.41 -0.13
N ALA A 148 -7.38 -19.43 0.21
CA ALA A 148 -7.00 -20.83 0.07
C ALA A 148 -6.73 -21.21 -1.40
N LEU A 149 -7.58 -20.76 -2.32
CA LEU A 149 -7.38 -20.99 -3.76
C LEU A 149 -6.07 -20.37 -4.26
N ILE A 150 -5.78 -19.14 -3.84
CA ILE A 150 -4.56 -18.43 -4.24
C ILE A 150 -3.34 -19.15 -3.66
N ARG A 151 -3.37 -19.56 -2.38
CA ARG A 151 -2.29 -20.36 -1.76
C ARG A 151 -2.08 -21.69 -2.50
N GLU A 152 -3.14 -22.43 -2.80
CA GLU A 152 -3.06 -23.70 -3.55
C GLU A 152 -2.41 -23.49 -4.92
N THR A 153 -2.76 -22.39 -5.59
CA THR A 153 -2.25 -22.07 -6.94
C THR A 153 -0.81 -21.56 -6.92
N ALA A 154 -0.48 -20.69 -5.97
CA ALA A 154 0.83 -20.07 -5.86
C ALA A 154 1.90 -21.05 -5.36
N GLY A 155 1.47 -22.09 -4.64
CA GLY A 155 2.36 -23.04 -3.98
C GLY A 155 2.76 -22.59 -2.57
N PRO A 156 3.52 -23.43 -1.86
CA PRO A 156 3.83 -23.21 -0.45
C PRO A 156 4.87 -22.11 -0.21
N ASP A 157 5.73 -21.83 -1.19
CA ASP A 157 6.92 -20.99 -1.02
C ASP A 157 6.71 -19.51 -1.39
N VAL A 158 5.57 -19.18 -1.99
CA VAL A 158 5.23 -17.79 -2.35
C VAL A 158 4.64 -17.08 -1.15
N ASP A 159 5.14 -15.89 -0.82
CA ASP A 159 4.57 -15.07 0.25
C ASP A 159 3.18 -14.56 -0.13
N ILE A 160 2.22 -14.73 0.78
CA ILE A 160 0.84 -14.29 0.63
C ILE A 160 0.59 -13.10 1.56
N LEU A 161 0.34 -11.94 0.97
CA LEU A 161 0.12 -10.68 1.67
C LEU A 161 -1.33 -10.24 1.46
N ILE A 162 -1.97 -9.74 2.51
CA ILE A 162 -3.37 -9.30 2.50
C ILE A 162 -3.44 -7.79 2.70
N ASP A 163 -4.27 -7.11 1.91
CA ASP A 163 -4.52 -5.68 2.04
C ASP A 163 -5.96 -5.41 2.50
N ALA A 164 -6.13 -4.95 3.74
CA ALA A 164 -7.43 -4.65 4.33
C ALA A 164 -7.84 -3.17 4.22
N HIS A 165 -6.97 -2.29 3.71
CA HIS A 165 -7.28 -0.89 3.40
C HIS A 165 -7.88 -0.08 4.57
N GLY A 166 -7.53 -0.42 5.82
CA GLY A 166 -8.00 0.25 7.03
C GLY A 166 -9.50 0.10 7.27
N ARG A 167 -10.11 -0.96 6.75
CA ARG A 167 -11.57 -1.13 6.73
C ARG A 167 -12.16 -1.70 8.00
N PHE A 168 -11.41 -2.47 8.80
CA PHE A 168 -12.04 -3.28 9.84
C PHE A 168 -11.84 -2.73 11.25
N ASP A 169 -12.83 -2.98 12.10
CA ASP A 169 -12.68 -2.78 13.53
C ASP A 169 -11.76 -3.86 14.13
N VAL A 170 -11.21 -3.60 15.30
CA VAL A 170 -10.25 -4.51 15.96
C VAL A 170 -10.80 -5.95 16.08
N PRO A 171 -12.06 -6.19 16.52
CA PRO A 171 -12.61 -7.54 16.58
C PRO A 171 -12.72 -8.23 15.21
N THR A 172 -13.12 -7.52 14.17
CA THR A 172 -13.23 -8.07 12.81
C THR A 172 -11.86 -8.36 12.23
N ALA A 173 -10.91 -7.45 12.36
CA ALA A 173 -9.52 -7.64 11.94
C ALA A 173 -8.88 -8.88 12.57
N ILE A 174 -8.96 -9.04 13.91
CA ILE A 174 -8.38 -10.20 14.62
C ILE A 174 -8.97 -11.51 14.09
N ARG A 175 -10.29 -11.52 13.90
CA ARG A 175 -11.01 -12.69 13.41
C ARG A 175 -10.60 -13.03 11.98
N LEU A 176 -10.48 -12.02 11.11
CA LEU A 176 -10.06 -12.22 9.73
C LEU A 176 -8.63 -12.69 9.63
N CYS A 177 -7.69 -12.09 10.38
CA CYS A 177 -6.31 -12.55 10.44
C CYS A 177 -6.24 -14.05 10.73
N ARG A 178 -7.00 -14.54 11.71
CA ARG A 178 -7.05 -15.98 12.04
C ARG A 178 -7.64 -16.83 10.91
N SER A 179 -8.76 -16.40 10.34
CA SER A 179 -9.44 -17.15 9.29
C SER A 179 -8.61 -17.23 8.01
N LEU A 180 -7.90 -16.16 7.66
CA LEU A 180 -7.05 -16.12 6.47
C LEU A 180 -5.72 -16.84 6.70
N GLU A 181 -5.17 -16.78 7.92
CA GLU A 181 -4.00 -17.56 8.30
C GLU A 181 -4.27 -19.07 8.18
N GLU A 182 -5.42 -19.54 8.70
CA GLU A 182 -5.83 -20.92 8.58
C GLU A 182 -6.06 -21.35 7.12
N ALA A 183 -6.59 -20.44 6.29
CA ALA A 183 -6.91 -20.74 4.90
C ALA A 183 -5.70 -20.72 3.96
N GLY A 184 -4.75 -19.81 4.19
CA GLY A 184 -3.71 -19.51 3.20
C GLY A 184 -2.32 -19.22 3.75
N GLN A 185 -2.08 -19.36 5.06
CA GLN A 185 -0.77 -19.13 5.69
C GLN A 185 -0.20 -17.76 5.26
N ILE A 186 -0.82 -16.70 5.75
CA ILE A 186 -0.55 -15.34 5.29
C ILE A 186 0.69 -14.78 6.00
N ASN A 187 1.53 -14.06 5.27
CA ASN A 187 2.77 -13.50 5.79
C ASN A 187 2.55 -12.10 6.39
N TRP A 188 1.57 -11.35 5.88
CA TRP A 188 1.27 -9.99 6.32
C TRP A 188 -0.22 -9.69 6.11
N PHE A 189 -0.83 -9.05 7.11
CA PHE A 189 -2.12 -8.39 7.02
C PHE A 189 -1.92 -6.86 7.15
N GLU A 190 -2.04 -6.14 6.04
CA GLU A 190 -1.82 -4.71 5.93
C GLU A 190 -3.07 -3.91 6.25
N GLU A 191 -2.90 -2.82 7.01
CA GLU A 191 -3.96 -1.89 7.45
C GLU A 191 -5.25 -2.62 7.89
N PRO A 192 -5.19 -3.43 8.97
CA PRO A 192 -6.33 -4.19 9.42
C PRO A 192 -7.57 -3.37 9.73
#